data_AF-A0A1B6LBC9-F1
#
_entry.id   AF-A0A1B6LBC9-F1
#
_cell.length_a   1.000
_cell.length_b   1.000
_cell.length_c   1.000
_cell.angle_alpha   90.00
_cell.angle_beta   90.00
_cell.angle_gamma   90.00
#
_symmetry.space_group_name_H-M   'P 1'
#
loop_
_entity.id
_entity.type
_entity.pdbx_description
1 polymer ?
#
loop_
_entity_poly.entity_id
_entity_poly.type
_entity_poly.pdbx_seq_one_letter_code
_entity_poly.pdbx_strand_id
1 'polypeptide(L)'
;HVGLTDLASRLPTQSSTLYANNISKFLLSIGAKDHFHINTEDDVVRGSLVLERGQLVWPPKNPVVVSPPPPPAPKKTEKTTALVPEDYFKSTMQNALMYTGGLSSLVALGAVSPNPQFTQMTATLALSTIAGYHTVWGVTPALHSPLMSVTNAISGITAVGGLLLMGGGYYPTNTV
;
A
#
# COMPACT_ATOMS: atom_id res chain seq x y z
N HIS A 1 -2.06 32.38 22.60
CA HIS A 1 -1.34 32.48 21.31
C HIS A 1 -0.28 31.39 21.25
N VAL A 2 -0.26 30.58 20.18
CA VAL A 2 0.83 29.61 19.93
C VAL A 2 1.91 30.34 19.13
N GLY A 3 3.14 30.39 19.65
CA GLY A 3 4.28 31.12 19.09
C GLY A 3 5.59 30.34 19.20
N LEU A 4 5.51 29.03 19.02
CA LEU A 4 6.69 28.15 19.06
C LEU A 4 7.55 28.37 17.81
N THR A 5 8.84 28.60 18.01
CA THR A 5 9.82 28.87 16.93
C THR A 5 10.40 27.62 16.30
N ASP A 6 10.19 26.46 16.93
CA ASP A 6 10.66 25.16 16.47
C ASP A 6 9.53 24.12 16.63
N LEU A 7 8.56 24.19 15.73
CA LEU A 7 7.44 23.26 15.71
C LEU A 7 7.85 21.87 15.21
N ALA A 8 8.86 21.80 14.34
CA ALA A 8 9.34 20.56 13.75
C ALA A 8 9.94 19.62 14.81
N SER A 9 10.65 20.14 15.82
CA SER A 9 11.19 19.31 16.90
C SER A 9 10.15 18.64 17.80
N ARG A 10 8.86 19.01 17.68
CA ARG A 10 7.76 18.35 18.41
C ARG A 10 7.35 17.01 17.79
N LEU A 11 7.78 16.73 16.56
CA LEU A 11 7.63 15.43 15.89
C LEU A 11 8.99 14.96 15.36
N PRO A 12 9.98 14.73 16.23
CA PRO A 12 11.38 14.57 15.83
C PRO A 12 11.59 13.37 14.91
N THR A 13 10.85 12.26 15.12
CA THR A 13 10.92 11.07 14.27
C THR A 13 10.48 11.36 12.83
N GLN A 14 9.38 12.11 12.64
CA GLN A 14 8.87 12.47 11.33
C GLN A 14 9.78 13.49 10.64
N SER A 15 10.16 14.54 11.36
CA SER A 15 11.07 15.56 10.84
C SER A 15 12.42 15.00 10.44
N SER A 16 13.01 14.10 11.24
CA SER A 16 14.28 13.44 10.91
C SER A 16 14.15 12.54 9.68
N THR A 17 13.06 11.77 9.58
CA THR A 17 12.82 10.87 8.44
C THR A 17 12.64 11.65 7.14
N LEU A 18 11.85 12.72 7.16
CA LEU A 18 11.64 13.58 5.98
C LEU A 18 12.91 14.33 5.60
N TYR A 19 13.65 14.85 6.58
CA TYR A 19 14.92 15.52 6.35
C TYR A 19 15.97 14.57 5.74
N ALA A 20 16.13 13.37 6.31
CA ALA A 20 17.03 12.35 5.79
C ALA A 20 16.66 11.93 4.36
N ASN A 21 15.37 11.76 4.06
CA ASN A 21 14.90 11.47 2.70
C ASN A 21 15.26 12.59 1.70
N ASN A 22 15.12 13.85 2.09
CA ASN A 22 15.47 14.99 1.24
C ASN A 22 16.99 15.04 0.98
N ILE A 23 17.82 14.84 2.01
CA ILE A 23 19.28 14.80 1.86
C ILE A 23 19.71 13.63 0.97
N SER A 24 19.17 12.43 1.17
CA SER A 24 19.50 11.26 0.34
C SER A 24 19.13 11.49 -1.13
N LYS A 25 17.95 12.04 -1.40
CA LYS A 25 17.53 12.36 -2.78
C LYS A 25 18.39 13.43 -3.41
N PHE A 26 18.80 14.43 -2.64
CA PHE A 26 19.70 15.49 -3.11
C PHE A 26 21.08 14.94 -3.45
N LEU A 27 21.65 14.08 -2.61
CA LEU A 27 22.93 13.42 -2.90
C LEU A 27 22.84 12.53 -4.16
N LEU A 28 21.73 11.81 -4.33
CA LEU A 28 21.46 11.03 -5.53
C LEU A 28 21.23 11.88 -6.78
N SER A 29 20.74 13.12 -6.65
CA SER A 29 20.56 14.02 -7.80
C SER A 29 21.85 14.73 -8.22
N ILE A 30 22.76 15.00 -7.29
CA ILE A 30 24.06 15.61 -7.62
C ILE A 30 24.99 14.61 -8.32
N GLY A 31 24.97 13.33 -7.93
CA GLY A 31 25.89 12.31 -8.45
C GLY A 31 25.35 11.51 -9.64
N ALA A 32 26.26 11.03 -10.50
CA ALA A 32 25.96 9.95 -11.43
C ALA A 32 26.06 8.59 -10.72
N LYS A 33 25.47 7.53 -11.30
CA LYS A 33 25.38 6.20 -10.68
C LYS A 33 26.71 5.63 -10.18
N ASP A 34 27.84 6.04 -10.76
CA ASP A 34 29.17 5.47 -10.45
C ASP A 34 30.20 6.51 -9.95
N HIS A 35 29.89 7.82 -9.97
CA HIS A 35 30.82 8.87 -9.53
C HIS A 35 30.12 10.06 -8.87
N PHE A 36 30.64 10.49 -7.72
CA PHE A 36 30.25 11.74 -7.08
C PHE A 36 30.95 12.91 -7.77
N HIS A 37 30.18 13.73 -8.50
CA HIS A 37 30.69 14.90 -9.21
C HIS A 37 29.77 16.09 -8.97
N ILE A 38 30.31 17.20 -8.48
CA ILE A 38 29.55 18.44 -8.29
C ILE A 38 29.45 19.14 -9.65
N ASN A 39 28.37 18.89 -10.38
CA ASN A 39 28.12 19.59 -11.64
C ASN A 39 27.65 21.02 -11.36
N THR A 40 28.49 22.01 -11.67
CA THR A 40 28.19 23.43 -11.43
C THR A 40 27.30 24.04 -12.52
N GLU A 41 27.01 23.28 -13.58
CA GLU A 41 26.08 23.65 -14.65
C GLU A 41 24.63 23.27 -14.32
N ASP A 42 24.37 22.43 -13.31
CA ASP A 42 23.03 22.15 -12.82
C ASP A 42 22.53 23.32 -11.96
N ASP A 43 21.40 23.92 -12.35
CA ASP A 43 20.77 25.06 -11.68
C ASP A 43 20.49 24.79 -10.19
N VAL A 44 20.10 23.56 -9.83
CA VAL A 44 19.78 23.18 -8.44
C VAL A 44 21.05 23.04 -7.60
N VAL A 45 22.09 22.44 -8.16
CA VAL A 45 23.40 22.30 -7.50
C VAL A 45 24.07 23.66 -7.35
N ARG A 46 24.04 24.49 -8.39
CA ARG A 46 24.60 25.85 -8.35
C ARG A 46 23.86 26.77 -7.37
N GLY A 47 22.53 26.63 -7.26
CA GLY A 47 21.69 27.40 -6.35
C GLY A 47 21.81 26.97 -4.88
N SER A 48 22.11 25.70 -4.61
CA SER A 48 22.34 25.19 -3.26
C SER A 48 23.78 25.41 -2.75
N LEU A 49 24.71 25.76 -3.64
CA LEU A 49 26.13 25.89 -3.33
C LEU A 49 26.52 27.34 -2.96
N VAL A 50 26.94 27.53 -1.71
CA VAL A 50 27.31 28.85 -1.14
C VAL A 50 28.82 29.11 -1.23
N LEU A 51 29.62 28.08 -0.97
CA LEU A 51 31.08 28.12 -0.92
C LEU A 51 31.65 27.00 -1.79
N GLU A 52 32.58 27.34 -2.67
CA GLU A 52 33.33 26.38 -3.47
C GLU A 52 34.83 26.55 -3.21
N ARG A 53 35.49 25.52 -2.66
CA ARG A 53 36.94 25.53 -2.41
C ARG A 53 37.45 26.78 -1.66
N GLY A 54 36.66 27.28 -0.70
CA GLY A 54 36.98 28.46 0.11
C GLY A 54 36.64 29.81 -0.54
N GLN A 55 36.10 29.82 -1.77
CA GLN A 55 35.60 31.03 -2.42
C GLN A 55 34.09 31.14 -2.25
N LEU A 56 33.62 32.31 -1.84
CA LEU A 56 32.19 32.62 -1.78
C LEU A 56 31.65 32.75 -3.21
N VAL A 57 30.74 31.87 -3.59
CA VAL A 57 30.14 31.84 -4.93
C VAL A 57 28.65 32.18 -4.91
N TRP A 58 28.13 32.55 -3.75
CA TRP A 58 26.83 33.19 -3.59
C TRP A 58 26.95 34.70 -3.85
N PRO A 59 26.04 35.36 -4.58
CA PRO A 59 24.83 34.82 -5.21
C PRO A 59 25.10 34.11 -6.56
N PRO A 60 24.23 33.19 -7.01
CA PRO A 60 24.39 32.51 -8.30
C PRO A 60 24.32 33.53 -9.46
N LYS A 61 25.27 33.42 -10.40
CA LYS A 61 25.38 34.33 -11.56
C LYS A 61 24.21 34.20 -12.53
N ASN A 62 23.69 32.98 -12.69
CA ASN A 62 22.51 32.71 -13.49
C ASN A 62 21.31 32.64 -12.55
N PRO A 63 20.22 33.39 -12.80
CA PRO A 63 18.98 33.17 -12.09
C PRO A 63 18.55 31.72 -12.35
N VAL A 64 18.18 31.00 -11.29
CA VAL A 64 17.60 29.66 -11.41
C VAL A 64 16.48 29.77 -12.43
N VAL A 65 16.64 29.11 -13.58
CA VAL A 65 15.55 29.01 -14.54
C VAL A 65 14.58 28.04 -13.91
N VAL A 66 13.69 28.58 -13.06
CA VAL A 66 12.52 27.84 -12.62
C VAL A 66 11.75 27.61 -13.90
N SER A 67 11.96 26.44 -14.51
CA SER A 67 11.08 25.94 -15.55
C SER A 67 9.68 26.13 -14.97
N PRO A 68 8.83 26.96 -15.59
CA PRO A 68 7.48 27.16 -15.08
C PRO A 68 6.90 25.77 -14.84
N PRO A 69 6.24 25.53 -13.68
CA PRO A 69 5.65 24.23 -13.41
C PRO A 69 4.90 23.83 -14.68
N PRO A 70 5.16 22.62 -15.24
CA PRO A 70 4.56 22.23 -16.50
C PRO A 70 3.09 22.60 -16.41
N PRO A 71 2.56 23.36 -17.41
CA PRO A 71 1.20 23.88 -17.36
C PRO A 71 0.33 22.74 -16.88
N PRO A 72 -0.45 22.95 -15.79
CA PRO A 72 -1.05 21.88 -15.00
C PRO A 72 -1.53 20.85 -15.99
N ALA A 73 -0.85 19.69 -16.01
CA ALA A 73 -1.10 18.63 -16.99
C ALA A 73 -2.60 18.60 -17.14
N PRO A 74 -3.13 18.90 -18.36
CA PRO A 74 -4.51 19.35 -18.53
C PRO A 74 -5.28 18.48 -17.59
N LYS A 75 -5.93 19.11 -16.58
CA LYS A 75 -6.75 18.36 -15.62
C LYS A 75 -7.31 17.27 -16.48
N LYS A 76 -7.14 16.01 -16.11
CA LYS A 76 -8.24 15.11 -16.42
C LYS A 76 -9.42 15.93 -15.88
N THR A 77 -10.11 16.69 -16.74
CA THR A 77 -11.39 16.25 -17.20
C THR A 77 -11.30 14.73 -17.03
N GLU A 78 -11.66 14.28 -15.82
CA GLU A 78 -12.95 13.65 -15.70
C GLU A 78 -13.66 14.03 -16.98
N LYS A 79 -13.45 13.18 -18.00
CA LYS A 79 -14.49 13.01 -18.97
C LYS A 79 -15.68 12.96 -18.04
N THR A 80 -16.46 14.04 -18.01
CA THR A 80 -17.87 13.91 -17.75
C THR A 80 -18.17 12.79 -18.70
N THR A 81 -18.15 11.56 -18.17
CA THR A 81 -18.39 10.36 -18.93
C THR A 81 -19.80 10.66 -19.32
N ALA A 82 -19.98 11.18 -20.54
CA ALA A 82 -21.28 11.34 -21.14
C ALA A 82 -21.87 9.96 -20.89
N LEU A 83 -22.87 9.91 -20.00
CA LEU A 83 -23.38 8.67 -19.44
C LEU A 83 -23.68 7.83 -20.67
N VAL A 84 -22.80 6.88 -20.98
CA VAL A 84 -23.05 5.91 -22.04
C VAL A 84 -24.36 5.30 -21.58
N PRO A 85 -25.42 5.32 -22.40
CA PRO A 85 -26.69 4.72 -22.02
C PRO A 85 -26.35 3.33 -21.52
N GLU A 86 -26.49 3.13 -20.21
CA GLU A 86 -26.06 1.89 -19.59
C GLU A 86 -26.91 0.82 -20.26
N ASP A 87 -26.27 -0.13 -20.94
CA ASP A 87 -27.02 -1.19 -21.61
C ASP A 87 -27.64 -2.06 -20.49
N TYR A 88 -28.85 -1.68 -20.09
CA TYR A 88 -29.57 -2.29 -18.98
C TYR A 88 -29.78 -3.78 -19.22
N PHE A 89 -29.90 -4.21 -20.49
CA PHE A 89 -29.98 -5.62 -20.84
C PHE A 89 -28.67 -6.33 -20.49
N LYS A 90 -27.52 -5.77 -20.89
CA LYS A 90 -26.22 -6.33 -20.56
C LYS A 90 -25.95 -6.33 -19.04
N SER A 91 -26.27 -5.25 -18.34
CA SER A 91 -26.11 -5.15 -16.88
C SER A 91 -27.00 -6.17 -16.13
N THR A 92 -28.27 -6.28 -16.53
CA THR A 92 -29.19 -7.27 -15.95
C THR A 92 -28.74 -8.70 -16.25
N MET A 93 -28.29 -8.96 -17.48
CA MET A 93 -27.76 -10.27 -17.87
C MET A 93 -26.50 -10.62 -17.07
N GLN A 94 -25.57 -9.70 -16.87
CA GLN A 94 -24.37 -9.93 -16.06
C GLN A 94 -24.70 -10.21 -14.60
N ASN A 95 -25.62 -9.44 -14.00
CA ASN A 95 -26.09 -9.69 -12.63
C ASN A 95 -26.79 -11.05 -12.52
N ALA A 96 -27.68 -11.39 -13.46
CA ALA A 96 -28.35 -12.68 -13.49
C ALA A 96 -27.35 -13.83 -13.62
N LEU A 97 -26.34 -13.70 -14.47
CA LEU A 97 -25.27 -14.69 -14.61
C LEU A 97 -24.43 -14.82 -13.34
N MET A 98 -24.14 -13.71 -12.65
CA MET A 98 -23.40 -13.73 -11.40
C MET A 98 -24.19 -14.44 -10.28
N TYR A 99 -25.49 -14.14 -10.13
CA TYR A 99 -26.33 -14.78 -9.12
C TYR A 99 -26.58 -16.26 -9.42
N THR A 100 -26.88 -16.60 -10.68
CA THR A 100 -27.09 -18.00 -11.08
C THR A 100 -25.79 -18.80 -10.97
N GLY A 101 -24.64 -18.21 -11.30
CA GLY A 101 -23.32 -18.79 -11.07
C GLY A 101 -23.05 -19.06 -9.58
N GLY A 102 -23.35 -18.09 -8.71
CA GLY A 102 -23.21 -18.25 -7.26
C GLY A 102 -24.11 -19.35 -6.68
N LEU A 103 -25.40 -19.35 -7.02
CA LEU A 103 -26.36 -20.36 -6.54
C LEU A 103 -26.03 -21.76 -7.07
N SER A 104 -25.70 -21.89 -8.36
CA SER A 104 -25.33 -23.17 -8.95
C SER A 104 -24.06 -23.75 -8.33
N SER A 105 -23.09 -22.90 -8.00
CA SER A 105 -21.88 -23.31 -7.28
C SER A 105 -22.19 -23.86 -5.88
N LEU A 106 -23.11 -23.23 -5.15
CA LEU A 106 -23.57 -23.73 -3.84
C LEU A 106 -24.25 -25.10 -3.95
N VAL A 107 -25.12 -25.29 -4.95
CA VAL A 107 -25.78 -26.58 -5.20
C VAL A 107 -24.77 -27.65 -5.59
N ALA A 108 -23.80 -27.31 -6.45
CA ALA A 108 -22.73 -28.23 -6.85
C ALA A 108 -21.86 -28.67 -5.66
N LEU A 109 -21.48 -27.73 -4.78
CA LEU A 109 -20.75 -28.04 -3.55
C LEU A 109 -21.55 -28.98 -2.63
N GLY A 110 -22.87 -28.79 -2.55
CA GLY A 110 -23.75 -29.71 -1.82
C GLY A 110 -23.80 -31.11 -2.44
N ALA A 111 -23.89 -31.20 -3.77
CA ALA A 111 -23.95 -32.48 -4.49
C ALA A 111 -22.65 -33.30 -4.40
N VAL A 112 -21.50 -32.62 -4.32
CA VAL A 112 -20.17 -33.27 -4.20
C VAL A 112 -19.81 -33.56 -2.74
N SER A 113 -20.65 -33.15 -1.77
CA SER A 113 -20.33 -33.31 -0.34
C SER A 113 -20.17 -34.80 0.06
N PRO A 114 -19.00 -35.22 0.58
CA PRO A 114 -18.75 -36.62 0.91
C PRO A 114 -19.39 -37.05 2.24
N ASN A 115 -19.63 -36.11 3.15
CA ASN A 115 -20.22 -36.36 4.45
C ASN A 115 -20.92 -35.09 5.01
N PRO A 116 -21.81 -35.23 6.01
CA PRO A 116 -22.50 -34.09 6.61
C PRO A 116 -21.56 -33.06 7.27
N GLN A 117 -20.40 -33.50 7.77
CA GLN A 117 -19.44 -32.63 8.46
C GLN A 117 -18.79 -31.62 7.51
N PHE A 118 -18.54 -32.03 6.26
CA PHE A 118 -18.08 -31.13 5.20
C PHE A 118 -19.07 -29.98 4.96
N THR A 119 -20.37 -30.30 4.88
CA THR A 119 -21.43 -29.30 4.69
C THR A 119 -21.50 -28.34 5.88
N GLN A 120 -21.39 -28.83 7.11
CA GLN A 120 -21.36 -27.99 8.32
C GLN A 120 -20.14 -27.05 8.33
N MET A 121 -18.94 -27.56 8.07
CA MET A 121 -17.72 -26.74 8.01
C MET A 121 -17.78 -25.70 6.88
N THR A 122 -18.34 -26.07 5.72
CA THR A 122 -18.53 -25.15 4.59
C THR A 122 -19.53 -24.04 4.94
N ALA A 123 -20.62 -24.36 5.64
CA ALA A 123 -21.56 -23.37 6.12
C ALA A 123 -20.93 -22.41 7.15
N THR A 124 -20.16 -22.94 8.11
CA THR A 124 -19.39 -22.11 9.06
C THR A 124 -18.39 -21.21 8.33
N LEU A 125 -17.67 -21.75 7.34
CA LEU A 125 -16.75 -20.98 6.51
C LEU A 125 -17.47 -19.82 5.82
N ALA A 126 -18.59 -20.08 5.14
CA ALA A 126 -19.35 -19.06 4.42
C ALA A 126 -19.89 -17.95 5.34
N LEU A 127 -20.42 -18.30 6.51
CA LEU A 127 -20.88 -17.32 7.50
C LEU A 127 -19.71 -16.51 8.08
N SER A 128 -18.57 -17.15 8.32
CA SER A 128 -17.37 -16.49 8.84
C SER A 128 -16.77 -15.48 7.85
N THR A 129 -16.80 -15.75 6.53
CA THR A 129 -16.34 -14.79 5.51
C THR A 129 -17.26 -13.58 5.41
N ILE A 130 -18.58 -13.76 5.52
CA ILE A 130 -19.54 -12.64 5.56
C ILE A 130 -19.29 -11.77 6.80
N ALA A 131 -19.13 -12.39 7.97
CA ALA A 131 -18.81 -11.68 9.20
C ALA A 131 -17.46 -10.94 9.08
N GLY A 132 -16.44 -11.57 8.51
CA GLY A 132 -15.13 -10.99 8.25
C GLY A 132 -15.19 -9.76 7.33
N TYR A 133 -15.96 -9.84 6.24
CA TYR A 133 -16.17 -8.73 5.30
C TYR A 133 -16.70 -7.48 6.01
N HIS A 134 -17.78 -7.63 6.78
CA HIS A 134 -18.38 -6.52 7.52
C HIS A 134 -17.47 -5.98 8.63
N THR A 135 -16.70 -6.86 9.28
CA THR A 135 -15.81 -6.46 10.37
C THR A 135 -14.64 -5.61 9.87
N VAL A 136 -14.07 -5.96 8.70
CA VAL A 136 -12.95 -5.23 8.11
C VAL A 136 -13.38 -3.93 7.42
N TRP A 137 -14.61 -3.86 6.88
CA TRP A 137 -15.11 -2.63 6.26
C TRP A 137 -15.32 -1.47 7.23
N GLY A 138 -15.49 -1.75 8.53
CA GLY A 138 -15.72 -0.75 9.57
C GLY A 138 -14.45 -0.18 10.22
N VAL A 139 -13.25 -0.61 9.83
CA VAL A 139 -12.02 -0.18 10.52
C VAL A 139 -11.66 1.26 10.13
N THR A 140 -11.22 2.07 11.10
CA THR A 140 -10.77 3.43 10.79
C THR A 140 -9.52 3.39 9.91
N PRO A 141 -9.38 4.27 8.88
CA PRO A 141 -8.24 4.23 7.96
C PRO A 141 -6.87 4.36 8.64
N ALA A 142 -6.80 5.03 9.79
CA ALA A 142 -5.58 5.15 10.59
C ALA A 142 -5.08 3.81 11.16
N LEU A 143 -5.95 2.79 11.24
CA LEU A 143 -5.65 1.49 11.83
C LEU A 143 -5.32 0.40 10.79
N HIS A 144 -5.20 0.72 9.50
CA HIS A 144 -4.87 -0.29 8.48
C HIS A 144 -3.50 -0.97 8.73
N SER A 145 -2.47 -0.23 9.16
CA SER A 145 -1.17 -0.82 9.48
C SER A 145 -1.23 -1.73 10.72
N PRO A 146 -1.84 -1.32 11.85
CA PRO A 146 -2.15 -2.22 12.96
C PRO A 146 -2.99 -3.45 12.55
N LEU A 147 -4.01 -3.28 11.70
CA LEU A 147 -4.87 -4.38 11.24
C LEU A 147 -4.08 -5.43 10.45
N MET A 148 -3.14 -4.99 9.61
CA MET A 148 -2.22 -5.90 8.90
C MET A 148 -1.33 -6.69 9.88
N SER A 149 -0.89 -6.06 10.98
CA SER A 149 -0.13 -6.77 12.00
C SER A 149 -0.98 -7.81 12.73
N VAL A 150 -2.25 -7.51 13.01
CA VAL A 150 -3.17 -8.44 13.68
C VAL A 150 -3.49 -9.65 12.79
N THR A 151 -3.73 -9.44 11.49
CA THR A 151 -3.97 -10.56 10.56
C THR A 151 -2.74 -11.46 10.43
N ASN A 152 -1.53 -10.90 10.50
CA ASN A 152 -0.29 -11.68 10.55
C ASN A 152 -0.11 -12.45 11.87
N ALA A 153 -0.58 -11.92 12.99
CA ALA A 153 -0.56 -12.65 14.26
C ALA A 153 -1.57 -13.82 14.25
N ILE A 154 -2.78 -13.60 13.72
CA ILE A 154 -3.84 -14.62 13.65
C ILE A 154 -3.49 -15.74 12.65
N SER A 155 -2.82 -15.42 11.53
CA SER A 155 -2.41 -16.44 10.55
C SER A 155 -1.47 -17.50 11.14
N GLY A 156 -0.84 -17.25 12.29
CA GLY A 156 -0.09 -18.22 13.08
C GLY A 156 -0.91 -19.40 13.62
N ILE A 157 -2.24 -19.40 13.47
CA ILE A 157 -3.12 -20.52 13.82
C ILE A 157 -2.77 -21.84 13.09
N THR A 158 -2.00 -21.76 11.99
CA THR A 158 -1.43 -22.93 11.30
C THR A 158 -0.63 -23.85 12.25
N ALA A 159 -0.09 -23.31 13.35
CA ALA A 159 0.56 -24.10 14.40
C ALA A 159 -0.37 -25.15 15.01
N VAL A 160 -1.69 -24.91 15.10
CA VAL A 160 -2.66 -25.90 15.61
C VAL A 160 -2.73 -27.12 14.69
N GLY A 161 -2.73 -26.91 13.38
CA GLY A 161 -2.66 -28.00 12.40
C GLY A 161 -1.36 -28.80 12.53
N GLY A 162 -0.23 -28.11 12.72
CA GLY A 162 1.06 -28.73 12.99
C GLY A 162 1.06 -29.58 14.26
N LEU A 163 0.51 -29.07 15.36
CA LEU A 163 0.40 -29.78 16.63
C LEU A 163 -0.50 -31.03 16.55
N LEU A 164 -1.57 -30.99 15.76
CA LEU A 164 -2.46 -32.14 15.56
C LEU A 164 -1.79 -33.27 14.76
N LEU A 165 -0.85 -32.93 13.87
CA LEU A 165 -0.10 -33.90 13.07
C LEU A 165 1.21 -34.34 13.75
N MET A 166 1.70 -33.55 14.71
CA MET A 166 2.93 -33.83 15.45
C MET A 166 2.76 -35.06 16.33
N GLY A 167 3.56 -36.10 16.07
CA GLY A 167 3.52 -37.38 16.78
C GLY A 167 4.91 -37.94 17.06
N GLY A 168 5.01 -38.73 18.13
CA GLY A 168 6.23 -39.41 18.55
C GLY A 168 6.54 -39.24 20.03
N GLY A 169 7.82 -39.29 20.38
CA GLY A 169 8.32 -39.09 21.74
C GLY A 169 9.09 -37.77 21.85
N TYR A 170 10.24 -37.78 22.51
CA TYR A 170 11.14 -36.62 22.55
C TYR A 170 11.64 -36.20 21.14
N TYR A 171 11.73 -37.16 20.23
CA TYR A 171 12.00 -36.93 18.80
C TYR A 171 10.76 -37.30 17.97
N PRO A 172 10.53 -36.62 16.83
CA PRO A 172 9.45 -36.97 15.92
C PRO A 172 9.71 -38.38 15.35
N THR A 173 8.72 -39.26 15.46
CA THR A 173 8.79 -40.63 14.92
C THR A 173 7.73 -40.89 13.87
N ASN A 174 6.78 -39.96 13.69
CA ASN A 174 5.81 -40.04 12.61
C ASN A 174 6.45 -39.56 11.29
N THR A 175 6.21 -40.30 10.21
CA THR A 175 6.62 -39.97 8.84
C THR A 175 5.49 -39.29 8.05
N VAL A 176 4.47 -38.75 8.74
CA VAL A 176 3.41 -37.97 8.08
C VAL A 176 4.02 -36.79 7.34
#